data_AF-A0A956Y8M4-F1
#
_entry.id   AF-A0A956Y8M4-F1
#
_cell.length_a   1.000
_cell.length_b   1.000
_cell.length_c   1.000
_cell.angle_alpha   90.00
_cell.angle_beta   90.00
_cell.angle_gamma   90.00
#
_symmetry.space_group_name_H-M   'P 1'
#
loop_
_entity.id
_entity.type
_entity.pdbx_description
1 polymer ?
#
loop_
_entity_poly.entity_id
_entity_poly.type
_entity_poly.pdbx_seq_one_letter_code
_entity_poly.pdbx_strand_id
1 'polypeptide(L)'
;MAVEKTTFGLLENLLADGKVTAIYVSEDGIRYEKEGALHSSTLDFSSDEARLKLIQEIIKAGNGQLSRETPTVDCILSDGTKVQATLQPLSLELHKA
;
A
#
# COMPACT_ATOMS: atom_id res chain seq x y z
N MET A 1 22.58 13.52 8.92
CA MET A 1 22.22 12.30 8.16
C MET A 1 21.01 12.64 7.35
N ALA A 2 21.13 12.66 6.02
CA ALA A 2 20.00 12.99 5.15
C ALA A 2 19.00 11.83 5.21
N VAL A 3 17.76 12.11 5.59
CA VAL A 3 16.66 11.16 5.40
C VAL A 3 16.51 10.99 3.89
N GLU A 4 16.75 9.78 3.39
CA GLU A 4 16.45 9.45 2.00
C GLU A 4 14.98 9.78 1.74
N LYS A 5 14.74 10.75 0.88
CA LYS A 5 13.40 11.10 0.44
C LYS A 5 12.94 9.96 -0.47
N THR A 6 12.26 8.97 0.10
CA THR A 6 11.66 7.88 -0.70
C THR A 6 10.53 8.48 -1.53
N THR A 7 10.75 8.58 -2.83
CA THR A 7 9.74 9.04 -3.79
C THR A 7 8.80 7.88 -4.08
N PHE A 8 7.56 7.94 -3.59
CA PHE A 8 6.53 6.90 -3.80
C PHE A 8 5.75 7.06 -5.12
N GLY A 9 6.36 7.76 -6.09
CA GLY A 9 5.86 7.95 -7.44
C GLY A 9 4.40 8.36 -7.52
N LEU A 10 3.56 7.44 -8.01
CA LEU A 10 2.11 7.64 -8.18
C LEU A 10 1.38 8.10 -6.92
N LEU A 11 1.87 7.76 -5.72
CA LEU A 11 1.22 8.13 -4.46
C LEU A 11 1.66 9.48 -3.91
N GLU A 12 2.68 10.14 -4.47
CA GLU A 12 3.26 11.37 -3.89
C GLU A 12 2.22 12.48 -3.71
N ASN A 13 1.34 12.67 -4.69
CA ASN A 13 0.29 13.70 -4.61
C ASN A 13 -0.73 13.42 -3.50
N LEU A 14 -1.07 12.15 -3.28
CA LEU A 14 -1.99 11.75 -2.21
C LEU A 14 -1.31 11.85 -0.84
N LEU A 15 -0.05 11.46 -0.74
CA LEU A 15 0.74 11.56 0.49
C LEU A 15 1.06 13.00 0.88
N ALA A 16 1.19 13.90 -0.09
CA ALA A 16 1.43 15.33 0.15
C ALA A 16 0.16 16.10 0.57
N ASP A 17 -1.04 15.56 0.32
CA ASP A 17 -2.30 16.18 0.71
C ASP A 17 -2.58 15.92 2.18
N GLY A 18 -2.35 16.92 3.04
CA GLY A 18 -2.59 16.82 4.48
C GLY A 18 -4.05 16.59 4.90
N LYS A 19 -5.00 16.58 3.97
CA LYS A 19 -6.39 16.17 4.22
C LYS A 19 -6.62 14.67 4.01
N VAL A 20 -5.71 13.97 3.34
CA VAL A 20 -5.77 12.53 3.13
C VAL A 20 -5.27 11.82 4.38
N THR A 21 -6.11 10.95 4.95
CA THR A 21 -5.83 10.25 6.21
C THR A 21 -5.42 8.80 6.01
N ALA A 22 -5.79 8.20 4.87
CA ALA A 22 -5.42 6.84 4.51
C ALA A 22 -5.36 6.67 2.99
N ILE A 23 -4.47 5.78 2.53
CA ILE A 23 -4.34 5.39 1.12
C ILE A 23 -4.39 3.86 1.07
N TYR A 24 -5.25 3.33 0.20
CA TYR A 24 -5.47 1.91 -0.01
C TYR A 24 -5.08 1.56 -1.43
N VAL A 25 -4.25 0.53 -1.59
CA VAL A 25 -3.79 0.04 -2.89
C VAL A 25 -4.19 -1.43 -3.01
N SER A 26 -4.96 -1.77 -4.04
CA SER A 26 -5.41 -3.13 -4.34
C SER A 26 -5.42 -3.39 -5.84
N GLU A 27 -5.84 -4.59 -6.25
CA GLU A 27 -6.10 -4.92 -7.66
C GLU A 27 -7.18 -4.04 -8.28
N ASP A 28 -8.17 -3.62 -7.49
CA ASP A 28 -9.23 -2.69 -7.91
C ASP A 28 -8.75 -1.23 -8.07
N GLY A 29 -7.46 -0.96 -7.91
CA GLY A 29 -6.87 0.37 -8.02
C GLY A 29 -6.59 1.05 -6.68
N ILE A 30 -6.48 2.39 -6.72
CA ILE A 30 -6.12 3.22 -5.57
C ILE A 30 -7.38 3.88 -5.00
N ARG A 31 -7.61 3.71 -3.71
CA ARG A 31 -8.63 4.44 -2.94
C ARG A 31 -7.95 5.24 -1.83
N TYR A 32 -8.58 6.29 -1.35
CA TYR A 32 -8.05 7.10 -0.26
C TYR A 32 -9.18 7.66 0.59
N GLU A 33 -8.89 7.89 1.86
CA GLU A 33 -9.79 8.59 2.78
C GLU A 33 -9.41 10.06 2.84
N LYS A 34 -10.40 10.95 2.70
CA LYS A 34 -10.23 12.39 2.81
C LYS A 34 -11.46 13.00 3.47
N GLU A 35 -11.24 13.85 4.48
CA GLU A 35 -12.32 14.51 5.22
C GLU A 35 -13.39 13.52 5.75
N GLY A 36 -12.98 12.29 6.11
CA GLY A 36 -13.84 11.23 6.62
C GLY A 36 -14.67 10.47 5.58
N ALA A 37 -14.40 10.68 4.28
CA ALA A 37 -15.05 9.96 3.19
C ALA A 37 -14.04 9.14 2.37
N LEU A 38 -14.48 7.98 1.88
CA LEU A 38 -13.69 7.13 0.99
C LEU A 38 -13.88 7.56 -0.47
N HIS A 39 -12.78 7.76 -1.19
CA HIS A 39 -12.74 8.18 -2.57
C HIS A 39 -11.97 7.17 -3.43
N SER A 40 -12.38 7.01 -4.69
CA SER A 40 -11.60 6.32 -5.70
C SER A 40 -10.69 7.32 -6.43
N SER A 41 -9.44 6.95 -6.62
CA SER A 41 -8.49 7.72 -7.42
C SER A 41 -8.67 7.43 -8.90
N THR A 42 -8.33 8.40 -9.76
CA THR A 42 -8.16 8.19 -11.20
C THR A 42 -6.72 7.77 -11.57
N LEU A 43 -5.85 7.66 -10.57
CA LEU A 43 -4.47 7.18 -10.75
C LEU A 43 -4.48 5.67 -10.95
N ASP A 44 -3.69 5.21 -11.90
CA ASP A 44 -3.58 3.80 -12.24
C ASP A 44 -2.11 3.36 -12.33
N PHE A 45 -1.90 2.06 -12.06
CA PHE A 45 -0.61 1.43 -12.25
C PHE A 45 -0.44 1.01 -13.71
N SER A 46 0.77 1.15 -14.25
CA SER A 46 1.08 0.71 -15.62
C SER A 46 1.00 -0.81 -15.78
N SER A 47 1.21 -1.57 -14.69
CA SER A 47 1.06 -3.01 -14.63
C SER A 47 0.95 -3.50 -13.19
N ASP A 48 0.57 -4.77 -13.03
CA ASP A 48 0.56 -5.45 -11.73
C ASP A 48 1.96 -5.49 -11.09
N GLU A 49 3.02 -5.73 -11.90
CA GLU A 49 4.38 -5.71 -11.38
C GLU A 49 4.78 -4.32 -10.85
N ALA A 50 4.35 -3.24 -11.52
CA ALA A 50 4.60 -1.88 -11.05
C ALA A 50 3.91 -1.62 -9.69
N ARG A 51 2.66 -2.09 -9.53
CA ARG A 51 1.94 -2.02 -8.25
C ARG A 51 2.67 -2.79 -7.16
N LEU A 52 3.01 -4.05 -7.42
CA LEU A 52 3.70 -4.91 -6.45
C LEU A 52 5.07 -4.37 -6.07
N LYS A 53 5.81 -3.83 -7.04
CA LYS A 53 7.12 -3.19 -6.79
C LYS A 53 6.97 -2.01 -5.84
N LEU A 54 6.00 -1.12 -6.07
CA LEU A 54 5.76 0.02 -5.18
C LEU A 54 5.40 -0.43 -3.77
N ILE A 55 4.51 -1.42 -3.62
CA ILE A 55 4.15 -1.98 -2.31
C ILE A 55 5.39 -2.51 -1.58
N GLN A 56 6.25 -3.25 -2.27
CA GLN A 56 7.49 -3.78 -1.69
C GLN A 56 8.48 -2.67 -1.31
N GLU A 57 8.59 -1.59 -2.10
CA GLU A 57 9.43 -0.44 -1.78
C GLU A 57 8.94 0.30 -0.52
N ILE A 58 7.62 0.48 -0.36
CA ILE A 58 7.01 1.07 0.85
C ILE A 58 7.29 0.20 2.08
N ILE A 59 7.06 -1.11 1.99
CA ILE A 59 7.29 -2.05 3.09
C ILE A 59 8.77 -2.04 3.50
N LYS A 60 9.69 -2.04 2.53
CA LYS A 60 11.13 -1.96 2.78
C LYS A 60 11.53 -0.66 3.46
N ALA A 61 10.92 0.47 3.08
CA ALA A 61 11.16 1.76 3.73
C ALA A 61 10.74 1.77 5.22
N GLY A 62 9.74 0.97 5.58
CA GLY A 62 9.34 0.74 6.98
C GLY A 62 10.14 -0.35 7.70
N ASN A 63 11.20 -0.88 7.11
CA ASN A 63 11.95 -2.05 7.58
C ASN A 63 11.07 -3.32 7.76
N GLY A 64 9.96 -3.41 7.03
CA GLY A 64 9.10 -4.59 6.99
C GLY A 64 9.55 -5.63 5.97
N GLN A 65 8.97 -6.82 6.05
CA GLN A 65 9.14 -7.89 5.06
C GLN A 65 7.79 -8.57 4.79
N LEU A 66 7.48 -8.79 3.52
CA LEU A 66 6.25 -9.44 3.08
C LEU A 66 6.59 -10.55 2.08
N SER A 67 6.27 -11.79 2.44
CA SER A 67 6.56 -13.00 1.66
C SER A 67 5.50 -14.08 1.90
N ARG A 68 5.63 -15.25 1.25
CA ARG A 68 4.71 -16.37 1.51
C ARG A 68 4.85 -16.92 2.93
N GLU A 69 6.04 -16.83 3.51
CA GLU A 69 6.35 -17.23 4.89
C GLU A 69 5.85 -16.19 5.90
N THR A 70 5.80 -14.91 5.50
CA THR A 70 5.33 -13.78 6.30
C THR A 70 4.28 -13.00 5.50
N PRO A 71 3.04 -13.50 5.41
CA PRO A 71 2.02 -12.98 4.48
C PRO A 71 1.36 -11.68 4.96
N THR A 72 1.73 -11.19 6.14
CA THR A 72 1.22 -9.95 6.72
C THR A 72 2.37 -9.13 7.25
N VAL A 73 2.30 -7.81 7.11
CA VAL A 73 3.28 -6.89 7.68
C VAL A 73 2.58 -5.68 8.30
N ASP A 74 3.07 -5.25 9.46
CA ASP A 74 2.75 -3.99 10.12
C ASP A 74 4.08 -3.29 10.41
N CYS A 75 4.29 -2.13 9.82
CA CYS A 75 5.54 -1.38 9.96
C CYS A 75 5.28 0.14 9.95
N ILE A 76 6.30 0.91 10.32
CA ILE A 76 6.20 2.36 10.46
C ILE A 76 7.27 3.01 9.58
N LEU A 77 6.85 3.93 8.72
CA LEU A 77 7.75 4.75 7.90
C LEU A 77 8.46 5.80 8.76
N SER A 78 9.53 6.39 8.21
CA SER A 78 10.34 7.39 8.94
C SER A 78 9.56 8.65 9.39
N ASP A 79 8.43 8.95 8.74
CA ASP A 79 7.53 10.06 9.08
C ASP A 79 6.47 9.70 10.12
N GLY A 80 6.45 8.45 10.60
CA GLY A 80 5.47 7.94 11.55
C GLY A 80 4.22 7.33 10.91
N THR A 81 4.09 7.35 9.58
CA THR A 81 2.99 6.72 8.85
C THR A 81 3.00 5.20 9.09
N LYS A 82 1.86 4.65 9.48
CA LYS A 82 1.69 3.20 9.65
C LYS A 82 1.38 2.56 8.30
N VAL A 83 2.06 1.46 8.01
CA VAL A 83 1.88 0.67 6.80
C VAL A 83 1.45 -0.73 7.20
N GLN A 84 0.30 -1.14 6.69
CA GLN A 84 -0.24 -2.49 6.85
C GLN A 84 -0.44 -3.09 5.47
N ALA A 85 0.08 -4.29 5.25
CA ALA A 85 -0.13 -5.02 4.00
C ALA A 85 -0.33 -6.52 4.27
N THR A 86 -1.08 -7.16 3.39
CA THR A 86 -1.37 -8.59 3.44
C THR A 86 -1.29 -9.16 2.02
N LEU A 87 -0.52 -10.22 1.83
CA LEU A 87 -0.63 -11.06 0.63
C LEU A 87 -1.92 -11.85 0.75
N GLN A 88 -2.83 -11.69 -0.21
CA GLN A 88 -4.09 -12.43 -0.18
C GLN A 88 -3.84 -13.94 -0.03
N PRO A 89 -4.54 -14.61 0.89
CA PRO A 89 -4.40 -16.04 1.07
C PRO A 89 -4.97 -16.76 -0.17
N LEU A 90 -4.32 -17.86 -0.55
CA LEU A 90 -4.92 -18.82 -1.49
C LEU A 90 -6.21 -19.33 -0.87
N SER A 91 -7.34 -18.98 -1.48
CA SER A 91 -8.67 -19.36 -1.00
C SER A 91 -9.22 -20.47 -1.88
N LEU A 92 -9.65 -21.58 -1.24
CA LEU A 92 -10.33 -22.70 -1.87
C LEU A 92 -11.61 -22.98 -1.10
N GLU A 93 -12.75 -22.84 -1.77
CA GLU A 93 -14.06 -23.20 -1.21
C GLU A 93 -14.60 -24.42 -1.98
N LEU A 94 -14.95 -25.49 -1.25
CA LEU A 94 -15.49 -26.72 -1.81
C LEU A 94 -16.88 -26.96 -1.23
N HIS A 95 -17.91 -26.89 -2.07
CA HIS A 95 -19.27 -27.31 -1.72
C HIS A 95 -19.47 -28.76 -2.12
N LYS A 96 -19.90 -29.59 -1.17
CA LYS A 96 -20.38 -30.96 -1.44
C LYS A 96 -21.90 -30.98 -1.36
N ALA A 97 -22.51 -31.90 -2.11
CA ALA A 97 -23.94 -32.19 -2.04
C ALA A 97 -24.32 -32.83 -0.71
#